data_AF-A0A1E7X4H4-F1
#
_entry.id   AF-A0A1E7X4H4-F1
#
_cell.length_a   1.000
_cell.length_b   1.000
_cell.length_c   1.000
_cell.angle_alpha   90.00
_cell.angle_beta   90.00
_cell.angle_gamma   90.00
#
_symmetry.space_group_name_H-M   'P 1'
#
loop_
_entity.id
_entity.type
_entity.pdbx_description
1 polymer ?
#
loop_
_entity_poly.entity_id
_entity_poly.type
_entity_poly.pdbx_seq_one_letter_code
_entity_poly.pdbx_strand_id
1 'polypeptide(L)'
;MQWFYDLKIGKKLIISFAILTVFTCALGVFAIAQMTKVSQASSDIATNWLPAVRYLGQMQNSLSRYRISEATHILLTAEEDMAATDKSMATRFETLSKQQASYAALVSEPEEKRIYGELQKSLTDYMAQSKKLTGLSHAGSKEEARTLFRGASNKLFRQVNEQLEALVKINDDGSTASDEQATATFALSRNLILGVLVVLIVVGMALAVWVARIVSRPLQEAVEVAQRVANGDLTANIAPGGGDETGQLMAALELMNASLLRVVGEVRSGTDTIATASAEIASGNLDLSSRTEEQASSLEETASAMEELTSTVKQNADNSRHAKQLAQSASDIAGDCGKVVGEVITTMESISSSSRKIVDIISVIDGIAFQTNILALNAAVEAARAGEQGRGFAVVATEVRNLAHRSAAAAKEIKILIDDSVVQVGSGTSQVQQAGKSMSDMVESVRRVSEVVSEITAASQEQSVGIEEVNRAVIQMDQVTQQNAALVEEAAAAAAAMQEQSANLAAVVSVFRLA
;
A
#
# COMPACT_ATOMS: atom_id res chain seq x y z
N MET A 1 -3.72 31.18 33.33
CA MET A 1 -4.74 31.17 32.26
C MET A 1 -4.64 29.94 31.33
N GLN A 2 -3.82 28.91 31.60
CA GLN A 2 -3.75 27.71 30.73
C GLN A 2 -5.08 26.96 30.61
N TRP A 3 -5.85 26.89 31.70
CA TRP A 3 -7.19 26.28 31.70
C TRP A 3 -8.11 26.82 30.60
N PHE A 4 -8.06 28.11 30.25
CA PHE A 4 -8.89 28.65 29.18
C PHE A 4 -8.42 28.23 27.79
N TYR A 5 -7.11 28.03 27.58
CA TYR A 5 -6.56 27.61 26.30
C TYR A 5 -6.89 26.14 25.99
N ASP A 6 -7.02 25.28 27.01
CA ASP A 6 -7.39 23.87 26.84
C ASP A 6 -8.90 23.63 26.79
N LEU A 7 -9.72 24.69 26.93
CA LEU A 7 -11.17 24.55 26.76
C LEU A 7 -11.51 24.34 25.29
N LYS A 8 -12.53 23.49 25.09
CA LYS A 8 -13.19 23.32 23.80
C LYS A 8 -13.62 24.66 23.20
N ILE A 9 -13.51 24.82 21.88
CA ILE A 9 -13.86 26.07 21.16
C ILE A 9 -15.27 26.53 21.53
N GLY A 10 -16.23 25.60 21.58
CA GLY A 10 -17.61 25.90 21.98
C GLY A 10 -17.71 26.49 23.38
N LYS A 11 -16.94 25.98 24.35
CA LYS A 11 -16.92 26.50 25.74
C LYS A 11 -16.29 27.89 25.80
N LYS A 12 -15.22 28.15 25.03
CA LYS A 12 -14.59 29.47 24.92
C LYS A 12 -15.58 30.53 24.42
N LEU A 13 -16.35 30.20 23.37
CA LEU A 13 -17.38 31.08 22.82
C LEU A 13 -18.52 31.31 23.84
N ILE A 14 -19.07 30.26 24.43
CA ILE A 14 -20.18 30.36 25.40
C ILE A 14 -19.78 31.24 26.59
N ILE A 15 -18.59 31.04 27.18
CA ILE A 15 -18.12 31.85 28.32
C ILE A 15 -17.99 33.33 27.92
N SER A 16 -17.41 33.60 26.75
CA SER A 16 -17.21 34.97 26.25
C SER A 16 -18.54 35.70 26.01
N PHE A 17 -19.51 35.02 25.38
CA PHE A 17 -20.86 35.57 25.18
C PHE A 17 -21.65 35.69 26.48
N ALA A 18 -21.55 34.72 27.40
CA ALA A 18 -22.24 34.76 28.68
C ALA A 18 -21.81 35.97 29.51
N ILE A 19 -20.51 36.28 29.54
CA ILE A 19 -19.98 37.47 30.23
C ILE A 19 -20.60 38.75 29.63
N LEU A 20 -20.56 38.91 28.30
CA LEU A 20 -21.15 40.07 27.62
C LEU A 20 -22.66 40.22 27.88
N THR A 21 -23.40 39.12 27.86
CA THR A 21 -24.84 39.13 28.12
C THR A 21 -25.15 39.53 29.56
N VAL A 22 -24.42 39.00 30.55
CA VAL A 22 -24.59 39.37 31.96
C VAL A 22 -24.37 40.86 32.18
N PHE A 23 -23.30 41.42 31.60
CA PHE A 23 -23.03 42.85 31.70
C PHE A 23 -24.09 43.71 30.99
N THR A 24 -24.59 43.25 29.84
CA THR A 24 -25.66 43.95 29.11
C THR A 24 -26.96 43.95 29.91
N CYS A 25 -27.32 42.83 30.54
CA CYS A 25 -28.46 42.75 31.45
C CYS A 25 -28.30 43.68 32.66
N ALA A 26 -27.11 43.72 33.28
CA ALA A 26 -26.82 44.62 34.39
C ALA A 26 -26.95 46.10 34.00
N LEU A 27 -26.46 46.49 32.81
CA LEU A 27 -26.62 47.83 32.25
C LEU A 27 -28.11 48.16 32.01
N GLY A 28 -28.88 47.21 31.48
CA GLY A 28 -30.33 47.38 31.27
C GLY A 28 -31.09 47.62 32.58
N VAL A 29 -30.82 46.82 33.61
CA VAL A 29 -31.41 47.00 34.95
C VAL A 29 -31.02 48.36 35.54
N PHE A 30 -29.75 48.75 35.43
CA PHE A 30 -29.26 50.04 35.90
C PHE A 30 -29.95 51.23 35.19
N ALA A 31 -30.11 51.15 33.87
CA ALA A 31 -30.78 52.19 33.08
C ALA A 31 -32.25 52.35 33.48
N ILE A 32 -32.98 51.23 33.66
CA ILE A 32 -34.37 51.24 34.13
C ILE A 32 -34.45 51.90 35.51
N ALA A 33 -33.59 51.52 36.45
CA ALA A 33 -33.58 52.09 37.81
C ALA A 33 -33.38 53.62 37.82
N GLN A 34 -32.53 54.16 36.93
CA GLN A 34 -32.32 55.60 36.82
C GLN A 34 -33.48 56.32 36.13
N MET A 35 -34.09 55.72 35.09
CA MET A 35 -35.29 56.29 34.46
C MET A 35 -36.46 56.38 35.45
N THR A 36 -36.61 55.41 36.36
CA THR A 36 -37.65 55.47 37.40
C THR A 36 -37.48 56.68 38.32
N LYS A 37 -36.25 57.05 38.71
CA LYS A 37 -36.01 58.25 39.54
C LYS A 37 -36.38 59.55 38.83
N VAL A 38 -36.02 59.66 37.54
CA VAL A 38 -36.38 60.83 36.72
C VAL A 38 -37.89 60.90 36.52
N SER A 39 -38.55 59.76 36.27
CA SER A 39 -40.00 59.68 36.16
C SER A 39 -40.71 60.07 37.46
N GLN A 40 -40.15 59.71 38.62
CA GLN A 40 -40.72 60.05 39.92
C GLN A 40 -40.65 61.56 40.18
N ALA A 41 -39.50 62.20 39.95
CA ALA A 41 -39.37 63.65 40.08
C ALA A 41 -40.34 64.41 39.14
N SER A 42 -40.48 63.95 37.89
CA SER A 42 -41.45 64.52 36.95
C SER A 42 -42.90 64.32 37.41
N SER A 43 -43.22 63.16 38.00
CA SER A 43 -44.53 62.88 38.60
C SER A 43 -44.82 63.82 39.78
N ASP A 44 -43.84 64.07 40.64
CA ASP A 44 -43.99 64.97 41.80
C ASP A 44 -44.27 66.41 41.35
N ILE A 45 -43.61 66.89 40.28
CA ILE A 45 -43.92 68.19 39.65
C ILE A 45 -45.37 68.24 39.15
N ALA A 46 -45.82 67.21 38.43
CA ALA A 46 -47.15 67.18 37.83
C ALA A 46 -48.29 66.99 38.84
N THR A 47 -48.05 66.24 39.92
CA THR A 47 -49.09 65.83 40.87
C THR A 47 -49.09 66.60 42.18
N ASN A 48 -47.97 67.21 42.56
CA ASN A 48 -47.84 67.98 43.80
C ASN A 48 -47.60 69.48 43.52
N TRP A 49 -46.41 69.82 42.99
CA TRP A 49 -45.94 71.21 42.90
C TRP A 49 -46.82 72.10 42.00
N LEU A 50 -47.11 71.66 40.77
CA LEU A 50 -47.88 72.45 39.82
C LEU A 50 -49.36 72.65 40.26
N PRO A 51 -50.09 71.62 40.73
CA PRO A 51 -51.39 71.81 41.34
C PRO A 51 -51.38 72.73 42.57
N ALA A 52 -50.34 72.68 43.41
CA ALA A 52 -50.20 73.51 44.60
C ALA A 52 -50.10 75.00 44.25
N VAL A 53 -49.19 75.37 43.32
CA VAL A 53 -49.09 76.75 42.78
C VAL A 53 -50.43 77.19 42.17
N ARG A 54 -51.08 76.30 41.39
CA ARG A 54 -52.38 76.60 40.77
C ARG A 54 -53.46 76.88 41.81
N TYR A 55 -53.60 76.06 42.85
CA TYR A 55 -54.62 76.26 43.89
C TYR A 55 -54.34 77.52 44.71
N LEU A 56 -53.09 77.78 45.08
CA LEU A 56 -52.71 79.00 45.79
C LEU A 56 -52.99 80.28 44.97
N GLY A 57 -52.65 80.28 43.68
CA GLY A 57 -52.97 81.39 42.79
C GLY A 57 -54.49 81.59 42.62
N GLN A 58 -55.25 80.49 42.56
CA GLN A 58 -56.70 80.54 42.58
C GLN A 58 -57.26 81.08 43.92
N MET A 59 -56.66 80.72 45.06
CA MET A 59 -57.02 81.26 46.38
C MET A 59 -56.77 82.77 46.44
N GLN A 60 -55.61 83.25 45.98
CA GLN A 60 -55.31 84.69 45.87
C GLN A 60 -56.36 85.41 45.01
N ASN A 61 -56.77 84.81 43.89
CA ASN A 61 -57.81 85.37 43.04
C ASN A 61 -59.18 85.43 43.74
N SER A 62 -59.60 84.32 44.36
CA SER A 62 -60.86 84.23 45.12
C SER A 62 -60.90 85.22 46.27
N LEU A 63 -59.80 85.35 47.02
CA LEU A 63 -59.66 86.28 48.14
C LEU A 63 -59.69 87.74 47.67
N SER A 64 -58.98 88.06 46.58
CA SER A 64 -58.98 89.41 46.01
C SER A 64 -60.36 89.81 45.49
N ARG A 65 -61.06 88.89 44.81
CA ARG A 65 -62.46 89.09 44.40
C ARG A 65 -63.37 89.25 45.61
N TYR A 66 -63.20 88.44 46.65
CA TYR A 66 -63.99 88.56 47.88
C TYR A 66 -63.79 89.95 48.51
N ARG A 67 -62.54 90.43 48.58
CA ARG A 67 -62.20 91.77 49.08
C ARG A 67 -62.83 92.90 48.28
N ILE A 68 -62.88 92.78 46.95
CA ILE A 68 -63.59 93.74 46.08
C ILE A 68 -65.08 93.73 46.39
N SER A 69 -65.69 92.56 46.61
CA SER A 69 -67.10 92.48 47.01
C SER A 69 -67.37 93.12 48.36
N GLU A 70 -66.48 92.99 49.35
CA GLU A 70 -66.61 93.74 50.62
C GLU A 70 -66.63 95.25 50.37
N ALA A 71 -65.75 95.75 49.50
CA ALA A 71 -65.69 97.16 49.14
C ALA A 71 -66.99 97.61 48.43
N THR A 72 -67.48 96.83 47.46
CA THR A 72 -68.76 97.09 46.79
C THR A 72 -69.92 97.07 47.77
N HIS A 73 -69.97 96.11 48.70
CA HIS A 73 -71.01 95.99 49.71
C HIS A 73 -71.09 97.23 50.63
N ILE A 74 -69.96 97.88 50.90
CA ILE A 74 -69.90 99.15 51.65
C ILE A 74 -70.44 100.33 50.82
N LEU A 75 -70.30 100.30 49.50
CA LEU A 75 -70.74 101.39 48.61
C LEU A 75 -72.24 101.32 48.27
N LEU A 76 -72.83 100.13 48.30
CA LEU A 76 -74.25 99.92 48.02
C LEU A 76 -75.14 100.46 49.15
N THR A 77 -76.31 100.96 48.76
CA THR A 77 -77.33 101.50 49.68
C THR A 77 -78.67 100.76 49.60
N ALA A 78 -78.92 100.01 48.53
CA ALA A 78 -80.14 99.21 48.36
C ALA A 78 -79.94 97.80 48.94
N GLU A 79 -80.89 97.35 49.74
CA GLU A 79 -80.86 96.04 50.41
C GLU A 79 -80.78 94.88 49.42
N GLU A 80 -81.48 94.99 48.28
CA GLU A 80 -81.49 93.96 47.23
C GLU A 80 -80.10 93.76 46.59
N ASP A 81 -79.37 94.84 46.31
CA ASP A 81 -78.01 94.80 45.77
C ASP A 81 -77.00 94.28 46.80
N MET A 82 -77.21 94.61 48.08
CA MET A 82 -76.39 94.13 49.20
C MET A 82 -76.57 92.61 49.38
N ALA A 83 -77.81 92.11 49.37
CA ALA A 83 -78.10 90.68 49.41
C ALA A 83 -77.53 89.91 48.19
N ALA A 84 -77.56 90.49 46.99
CA ALA A 84 -76.92 89.91 45.81
C ALA A 84 -75.39 89.82 45.95
N THR A 85 -74.78 90.84 46.57
CA THR A 85 -73.34 90.87 46.86
C THR A 85 -72.97 89.85 47.95
N ASP A 86 -73.79 89.68 48.98
CA ASP A 86 -73.62 88.64 50.00
C ASP A 86 -73.64 87.24 49.40
N LYS A 87 -74.59 86.97 48.49
CA LYS A 87 -74.64 85.69 47.76
C LYS A 87 -73.36 85.45 46.96
N SER A 88 -72.87 86.48 46.27
CA SER A 88 -71.61 86.42 45.51
C SER A 88 -70.40 86.20 46.43
N MET A 89 -70.38 86.83 47.61
CA MET A 89 -69.34 86.65 48.63
C MET A 89 -69.38 85.23 49.20
N ALA A 90 -70.56 84.69 49.49
CA ALA A 90 -70.72 83.32 49.97
C ALA A 90 -70.18 82.30 48.95
N THR A 91 -70.52 82.45 47.66
CA THR A 91 -69.98 81.58 46.60
C THR A 91 -68.46 81.70 46.45
N ARG A 92 -67.91 82.92 46.56
CA ARG A 92 -66.46 83.15 46.52
C ARG A 92 -65.76 82.52 47.73
N PHE A 93 -66.36 82.61 48.91
CA PHE A 93 -65.84 81.97 50.11
C PHE A 93 -65.89 80.45 50.01
N GLU A 94 -67.00 79.87 49.53
CA GLU A 94 -67.10 78.43 49.30
C GLU A 94 -66.02 77.95 48.31
N THR A 95 -65.79 78.72 47.25
CA THR A 95 -64.73 78.45 46.26
C THR A 95 -63.34 78.52 46.90
N LEU A 96 -63.09 79.54 47.74
CA LEU A 96 -61.85 79.70 48.49
C LEU A 96 -61.62 78.52 49.46
N SER A 97 -62.65 78.10 50.20
CA SER A 97 -62.56 76.95 51.11
C SER A 97 -62.31 75.63 50.36
N LYS A 98 -62.94 75.42 49.19
CA LYS A 98 -62.66 74.25 48.34
C LYS A 98 -61.20 74.24 47.86
N GLN A 99 -60.71 75.38 47.38
CA GLN A 99 -59.32 75.53 46.94
C GLN A 99 -58.34 75.32 48.10
N GLN A 100 -58.65 75.86 49.28
CA GLN A 100 -57.87 75.66 50.50
C GLN A 100 -57.80 74.18 50.87
N ALA A 101 -58.91 73.44 50.81
CA ALA A 101 -58.94 72.00 51.09
C ALA A 101 -58.13 71.20 50.05
N SER A 102 -58.21 71.56 48.77
CA SER A 102 -57.39 70.94 47.73
C SER A 102 -55.90 71.20 47.93
N TYR A 103 -55.52 72.41 48.32
CA TYR A 103 -54.13 72.75 48.64
C TYR A 103 -53.64 72.05 49.91
N ALA A 104 -54.48 71.91 50.94
CA ALA A 104 -54.13 71.22 52.19
C ALA A 104 -53.59 69.80 51.98
N ALA A 105 -54.09 69.10 50.95
CA ALA A 105 -53.67 67.75 50.61
C ALA A 105 -52.30 67.68 49.92
N LEU A 106 -51.76 68.82 49.47
CA LEU A 106 -50.51 68.95 48.72
C LEU A 106 -49.37 69.51 49.59
N VAL A 107 -49.68 69.98 50.80
CA VAL A 107 -48.68 70.55 51.70
C VAL A 107 -47.67 69.47 52.11
N SER A 108 -46.44 69.64 51.66
CA SER A 108 -45.40 68.61 51.73
C SER A 108 -44.18 69.07 52.54
N GLU A 109 -43.71 70.30 52.35
CA GLU A 109 -42.48 70.80 52.97
C GLU A 109 -42.66 71.27 54.42
N PRO A 110 -41.63 71.16 55.29
CA PRO A 110 -41.71 71.62 56.68
C PRO A 110 -42.03 73.12 56.83
N GLU A 111 -41.42 73.95 55.98
CA GLU A 111 -41.67 75.40 55.99
C GLU A 111 -43.06 75.74 55.45
N GLU A 112 -43.50 75.02 54.41
CA GLU A 112 -44.84 75.12 53.85
C GLU A 112 -45.92 74.78 54.88
N LYS A 113 -45.73 73.70 55.66
CA LYS A 113 -46.64 73.32 56.77
C LYS A 113 -46.79 74.41 57.80
N ARG A 114 -45.68 75.08 58.15
CA ARG A 114 -45.70 76.19 59.12
C ARG A 114 -46.52 77.37 58.59
N ILE A 115 -46.21 77.86 57.40
CA ILE A 115 -46.88 79.03 56.81
C ILE A 115 -48.35 78.71 56.50
N TYR A 116 -48.68 77.49 56.09
CA TYR A 116 -50.06 77.07 55.88
C TYR A 116 -50.88 77.09 57.18
N GLY A 117 -50.31 76.64 58.30
CA GLY A 117 -50.96 76.76 59.61
C GLY A 117 -51.24 78.21 60.01
N GLU A 118 -50.30 79.11 59.72
CA GLU A 118 -50.46 80.56 59.93
C GLU A 118 -51.51 81.18 59.01
N LEU A 119 -51.57 80.73 57.75
CA LEU A 119 -52.58 81.12 56.76
C LEU A 119 -53.98 80.71 57.22
N GLN A 120 -54.17 79.47 57.68
CA GLN A 120 -55.46 78.99 58.17
C GLN A 120 -56.01 79.88 59.28
N LYS A 121 -55.15 80.23 60.25
CA LYS A 121 -55.50 81.13 61.35
C LYS A 121 -55.84 82.54 60.83
N SER A 122 -54.96 83.12 60.02
CA SER A 122 -55.11 84.49 59.51
C SER A 122 -56.33 84.64 58.60
N LEU A 123 -56.65 83.60 57.82
CA LEU A 123 -57.85 83.55 56.98
C LEU A 123 -59.12 83.47 57.82
N THR A 124 -59.12 82.67 58.89
CA THR A 124 -60.24 82.58 59.83
C THR A 124 -60.49 83.93 60.52
N ASP A 125 -59.41 84.58 61.00
CA ASP A 125 -59.47 85.89 61.63
C ASP A 125 -59.97 86.97 60.64
N TYR A 126 -59.50 86.92 59.38
CA TYR A 126 -59.96 87.81 58.32
C TYR A 126 -61.46 87.62 58.03
N MET A 127 -61.94 86.38 57.95
CA MET A 127 -63.36 86.09 57.73
C MET A 127 -64.24 86.56 58.89
N ALA A 128 -63.76 86.48 60.13
CA ALA A 128 -64.48 87.02 61.28
C ALA A 128 -64.63 88.54 61.18
N GLN A 129 -63.58 89.26 60.75
CA GLN A 129 -63.64 90.70 60.50
C GLN A 129 -64.53 91.04 59.29
N SER A 130 -64.49 90.24 58.22
CA SER A 130 -65.38 90.38 57.07
C SER A 130 -66.85 90.32 57.48
N LYS A 131 -67.23 89.31 58.28
CA LYS A 131 -68.61 89.17 58.76
C LYS A 131 -69.05 90.36 59.61
N LYS A 132 -68.15 90.91 60.44
CA LYS A 132 -68.42 92.12 61.23
C LYS A 132 -68.59 93.35 60.32
N LEU A 133 -67.77 93.43 59.26
CA LEU A 133 -67.82 94.49 58.25
C LEU A 133 -69.11 94.46 57.43
N THR A 134 -69.56 93.31 56.96
CA THR A 134 -70.84 93.19 56.25
C THR A 134 -72.02 93.48 57.17
N GLY A 135 -71.98 93.02 58.42
CA GLY A 135 -72.99 93.35 59.44
C GLY A 135 -73.11 94.85 59.73
N LEU A 136 -71.99 95.57 59.86
CA LEU A 136 -71.99 97.04 60.00
C LEU A 136 -72.52 97.74 58.75
N SER A 137 -72.23 97.20 57.57
CA SER A 137 -72.75 97.73 56.30
C SER A 137 -74.28 97.60 56.23
N HIS A 138 -74.83 96.45 56.63
CA HIS A 138 -76.28 96.17 56.71
C HIS A 138 -76.99 97.04 57.75
N ALA A 139 -76.36 97.29 58.89
CA ALA A 139 -76.88 98.16 59.94
C ALA A 139 -76.89 99.67 59.57
N GLY A 140 -76.42 100.04 58.37
CA GLY A 140 -76.31 101.42 57.91
C GLY A 140 -75.10 102.19 58.47
N SER A 141 -74.29 101.57 59.33
CA SER A 141 -73.07 102.14 59.93
C SER A 141 -71.89 102.14 58.93
N LYS A 142 -72.06 102.80 57.78
CA LYS A 142 -71.12 102.75 56.65
C LYS A 142 -69.73 103.31 56.97
N GLU A 143 -69.61 104.33 57.82
CA GLU A 143 -68.28 104.86 58.19
C GLU A 143 -67.51 103.97 59.16
N GLU A 144 -68.19 103.28 60.07
CA GLU A 144 -67.56 102.26 60.91
C GLU A 144 -67.09 101.07 60.05
N ALA A 145 -67.90 100.66 59.06
CA ALA A 145 -67.52 99.65 58.08
C ALA A 145 -66.30 100.07 57.24
N ARG A 146 -66.21 101.34 56.79
CA ARG A 146 -65.04 101.87 56.06
C ARG A 146 -63.79 101.91 56.93
N THR A 147 -63.92 102.30 58.19
CA THR A 147 -62.81 102.32 59.15
C THR A 147 -62.29 100.91 59.40
N LEU A 148 -63.19 99.94 59.59
CA LEU A 148 -62.83 98.54 59.73
C LEU A 148 -62.19 97.97 58.45
N PHE A 149 -62.75 98.29 57.29
CA PHE A 149 -62.23 97.92 55.97
C PHE A 149 -60.79 98.41 55.81
N ARG A 150 -60.50 99.69 56.06
CA ARG A 150 -59.15 100.28 55.87
C ARG A 150 -58.15 99.91 56.97
N GLY A 151 -58.63 99.60 58.18
CA GLY A 151 -57.82 99.27 59.35
C GLY A 151 -57.60 97.77 59.54
N ALA A 152 -58.23 97.21 60.58
CA ALA A 152 -57.96 95.84 61.03
C ALA A 152 -58.24 94.77 59.96
N SER A 153 -59.30 94.91 59.16
CA SER A 153 -59.61 93.97 58.07
C SER A 153 -58.56 94.03 56.96
N ASN A 154 -58.07 95.23 56.59
CA ASN A 154 -57.01 95.37 55.58
C ASN A 154 -55.68 94.76 56.04
N LYS A 155 -55.34 94.91 57.32
CA LYS A 155 -54.12 94.33 57.88
C LYS A 155 -54.14 92.80 57.76
N LEU A 156 -55.26 92.18 58.11
CA LEU A 156 -55.43 90.73 57.97
C LEU A 156 -55.46 90.30 56.50
N PHE A 157 -56.12 91.04 55.62
CA PHE A 157 -56.10 90.77 54.17
C PHE A 157 -54.68 90.80 53.59
N ARG A 158 -53.86 91.80 53.96
CA ARG A 158 -52.46 91.87 53.55
C ARG A 158 -51.66 90.69 54.09
N GLN A 159 -51.83 90.36 55.36
CA GLN A 159 -51.17 89.22 56.00
C GLN A 159 -51.52 87.89 55.30
N VAL A 160 -52.79 87.66 54.98
CA VAL A 160 -53.23 86.45 54.25
C VAL A 160 -52.64 86.43 52.84
N ASN A 161 -52.57 87.57 52.14
CA ASN A 161 -51.94 87.63 50.81
C ASN A 161 -50.43 87.38 50.86
N GLU A 162 -49.72 87.99 51.82
CA GLU A 162 -48.28 87.77 52.02
C GLU A 162 -47.99 86.28 52.32
N GLN A 163 -48.84 85.63 53.12
CA GLN A 163 -48.73 84.20 53.40
C GLN A 163 -49.03 83.35 52.16
N LEU A 164 -50.05 83.70 51.36
CA LEU A 164 -50.32 83.02 50.10
C LEU A 164 -49.17 83.18 49.10
N GLU A 165 -48.58 84.37 49.00
CA GLU A 165 -47.42 84.64 48.15
C GLU A 165 -46.19 83.84 48.60
N ALA A 166 -45.94 83.77 49.90
CA ALA A 166 -44.86 82.95 50.46
C ALA A 166 -45.05 81.45 50.13
N LEU A 167 -46.28 80.94 50.22
CA LEU A 167 -46.58 79.55 49.86
C LEU A 167 -46.46 79.29 48.35
N VAL A 168 -46.86 80.26 47.50
CA VAL A 168 -46.66 80.16 46.04
C VAL A 168 -45.18 80.07 45.74
N LYS A 169 -44.37 80.93 46.37
CA LYS A 169 -42.93 80.95 46.19
C LYS A 169 -42.28 79.63 46.62
N ILE A 170 -42.64 79.07 47.78
CA ILE A 170 -42.10 77.77 48.23
C ILE A 170 -42.39 76.66 47.22
N ASN A 171 -43.60 76.63 46.66
CA ASN A 171 -43.97 75.59 45.69
C ASN A 171 -43.34 75.81 44.31
N ASP A 172 -43.14 77.06 43.89
CA ASP A 172 -42.47 77.42 42.63
C ASP A 172 -40.95 77.12 42.71
N ASP A 173 -40.31 77.50 43.82
CA ASP A 173 -38.91 77.18 44.13
C ASP A 173 -38.72 75.65 44.23
N GLY A 174 -39.64 74.95 44.89
CA GLY A 174 -39.65 73.48 44.99
C GLY A 174 -39.81 72.78 43.64
N SER A 175 -40.72 73.27 42.79
CA SER A 175 -40.88 72.77 41.41
C SER A 175 -39.62 72.95 40.58
N THR A 176 -38.99 74.13 40.67
CA THR A 176 -37.77 74.46 39.91
C THR A 176 -36.59 73.60 40.39
N ALA A 177 -36.41 73.47 41.70
CA ALA A 177 -35.37 72.60 42.27
C ALA A 177 -35.56 71.13 41.88
N SER A 178 -36.81 70.65 41.84
CA SER A 178 -37.13 69.28 41.40
C SER A 178 -36.82 69.07 39.91
N ASP A 179 -37.09 70.05 39.05
CA ASP A 179 -36.78 70.01 37.61
C ASP A 179 -35.27 70.05 37.35
N GLU A 180 -34.53 70.91 38.06
CA GLU A 180 -33.07 70.98 38.00
C GLU A 180 -32.44 69.65 38.45
N GLN A 181 -32.93 69.07 39.55
CA GLN A 181 -32.46 67.78 40.05
C GLN A 181 -32.78 66.63 39.09
N ALA A 182 -33.97 66.64 38.48
CA ALA A 182 -34.37 65.65 37.48
C ALA A 182 -33.46 65.73 36.23
N THR A 183 -33.20 66.95 35.75
CA THR A 183 -32.32 67.21 34.59
C THR A 183 -30.88 66.82 34.87
N ALA A 184 -30.34 67.16 36.04
CA ALA A 184 -29.00 66.77 36.47
C ALA A 184 -28.87 65.23 36.60
N THR A 185 -29.87 64.58 37.20
CA THR A 185 -29.91 63.11 37.33
C THR A 185 -30.00 62.44 35.96
N PHE A 186 -30.79 62.99 35.05
CA PHE A 186 -30.88 62.50 33.67
C PHE A 186 -29.56 62.64 32.93
N ALA A 187 -28.91 63.80 32.98
CA ALA A 187 -27.62 64.05 32.32
C ALA A 187 -26.52 63.12 32.85
N LEU A 188 -26.41 62.96 34.18
CA LEU A 188 -25.47 62.03 34.80
C LEU A 188 -25.74 60.58 34.36
N SER A 189 -27.00 60.15 34.40
CA SER A 189 -27.41 58.79 34.00
C SER A 189 -27.09 58.51 32.55
N ARG A 190 -27.40 59.45 31.65
CA ARG A 190 -27.08 59.36 30.21
C ARG A 190 -25.58 59.18 30.00
N ASN A 191 -24.76 60.01 30.64
CA ASN A 191 -23.30 59.95 30.46
C ASN A 191 -22.69 58.66 31.03
N LEU A 192 -23.18 58.18 32.19
CA LEU A 192 -22.74 56.90 32.74
C LEU A 192 -23.14 55.73 31.85
N ILE A 193 -24.39 55.70 31.33
CA ILE A 193 -24.85 54.66 30.41
C ILE A 193 -24.00 54.65 29.14
N LEU A 194 -23.75 55.82 28.54
CA LEU A 194 -22.89 55.93 27.36
C LEU A 194 -21.45 55.48 27.65
N GLY A 195 -20.89 55.85 28.80
CA GLY A 195 -19.56 55.42 29.21
C GLY A 195 -19.44 53.91 29.37
N VAL A 196 -20.40 53.28 30.08
CA VAL A 196 -20.43 51.82 30.24
C VAL A 196 -20.63 51.12 28.90
N LEU A 197 -21.49 51.66 28.02
CA LEU A 197 -21.72 51.10 26.69
C LEU A 197 -20.44 51.09 25.84
N VAL A 198 -19.66 52.19 25.85
CA VAL A 198 -18.35 52.24 25.17
C VAL A 198 -17.39 51.20 25.75
N VAL A 199 -17.32 51.07 27.08
CA VAL A 199 -16.47 50.05 27.72
C VAL A 199 -16.87 48.64 27.32
N LEU A 200 -18.17 48.33 27.26
CA LEU A 200 -18.66 47.01 26.83
C LEU A 200 -18.32 46.69 25.38
N ILE A 201 -18.41 47.68 24.49
CA ILE A 201 -17.99 47.50 23.08
C ILE A 201 -16.49 47.20 23.00
N VAL A 202 -15.67 47.96 23.72
CA VAL A 202 -14.20 47.78 23.71
C VAL A 202 -13.83 46.40 24.27
N VAL A 203 -14.40 46.00 25.41
CA VAL A 203 -14.17 44.68 26.01
C VAL A 203 -14.67 43.57 25.11
N GLY A 204 -15.85 43.71 24.51
CA GLY A 204 -16.41 42.74 23.57
C GLY A 204 -15.54 42.56 22.33
N MET A 205 -15.04 43.65 21.74
CA MET A 205 -14.14 43.60 20.60
C MET A 205 -12.78 42.98 20.97
N ALA A 206 -12.23 43.32 22.15
CA ALA A 206 -10.98 42.72 22.63
C ALA A 206 -11.13 41.21 22.85
N LEU A 207 -12.22 40.74 23.47
CA LEU A 207 -12.52 39.32 23.64
C LEU A 207 -12.73 38.62 22.30
N ALA A 208 -13.46 39.24 21.36
CA ALA A 208 -13.67 38.69 20.03
C ALA A 208 -12.36 38.50 19.26
N VAL A 209 -11.49 39.51 19.24
CA VAL A 209 -10.17 39.42 18.60
C VAL A 209 -9.28 38.39 19.30
N TRP A 210 -9.34 38.32 20.63
CA TRP A 210 -8.55 37.36 21.41
C TRP A 210 -8.96 35.91 21.13
N VAL A 211 -10.27 35.59 21.19
CA VAL A 211 -10.79 34.27 20.86
C VAL A 211 -10.55 33.92 19.40
N ALA A 212 -10.79 34.85 18.48
CA ALA A 212 -10.53 34.64 17.05
C ALA A 212 -9.06 34.28 16.80
N ARG A 213 -8.11 34.99 17.43
CA ARG A 213 -6.66 34.67 17.28
C ARG A 213 -6.29 33.31 17.85
N ILE A 214 -6.87 32.91 18.98
CA ILE A 214 -6.61 31.61 19.61
C ILE A 214 -7.11 30.46 18.73
N VAL A 215 -8.22 30.64 18.02
CA VAL A 215 -8.79 29.60 17.16
C VAL A 215 -8.19 29.62 15.75
N SER A 216 -8.04 30.80 15.14
CA SER A 216 -7.59 30.92 13.74
C SER A 216 -6.13 30.57 13.53
N ARG A 217 -5.22 30.85 14.49
CA ARG A 217 -3.79 30.56 14.33
C ARG A 217 -3.49 29.05 14.18
N PRO A 218 -3.91 28.17 15.12
CA PRO A 218 -3.69 26.74 14.96
C PRO A 218 -4.37 26.14 13.72
N LEU A 219 -5.54 26.68 13.33
CA LEU A 219 -6.21 26.25 12.10
C LEU A 219 -5.43 26.65 10.83
N GLN A 220 -4.80 27.82 10.82
CA GLN A 220 -3.92 28.22 9.71
C GLN A 220 -2.67 27.33 9.65
N GLU A 221 -2.06 27.03 10.79
CA GLU A 221 -0.93 26.09 10.87
C GLU A 221 -1.33 24.68 10.36
N ALA A 222 -2.51 24.19 10.75
CA ALA A 222 -3.05 22.92 10.25
C ALA A 222 -3.23 22.92 8.72
N VAL A 223 -3.72 24.03 8.14
CA VAL A 223 -3.84 24.20 6.68
C VAL A 223 -2.46 24.22 6.01
N GLU A 224 -1.47 24.91 6.60
CA GLU A 224 -0.11 24.90 6.07
C GLU A 224 0.51 23.51 6.08
N VAL A 225 0.33 22.74 7.15
CA VAL A 225 0.77 21.34 7.25
C VAL A 225 0.11 20.50 6.17
N ALA A 226 -1.21 20.57 6.04
CA ALA A 226 -1.94 19.82 5.01
C ALA A 226 -1.47 20.19 3.59
N GLN A 227 -1.20 21.48 3.33
CA GLN A 227 -0.70 21.94 2.04
C GLN A 227 0.73 21.44 1.76
N ARG A 228 1.60 21.38 2.78
CA ARG A 228 2.95 20.80 2.66
C ARG A 228 2.85 19.32 2.31
N VAL A 229 2.03 18.55 3.04
CA VAL A 229 1.80 17.13 2.77
C VAL A 229 1.24 16.92 1.35
N ALA A 230 0.28 17.73 0.92
CA ALA A 230 -0.29 17.67 -0.44
C ALA A 230 0.74 17.98 -1.55
N ASN A 231 1.73 18.82 -1.24
CA ASN A 231 2.84 19.14 -2.13
C ASN A 231 4.02 18.14 -2.00
N GLY A 232 3.86 17.07 -1.23
CA GLY A 232 4.88 16.04 -1.01
C GLY A 232 5.92 16.36 0.07
N ASP A 233 5.82 17.48 0.79
CA ASP A 233 6.76 17.80 1.86
C ASP A 233 6.30 17.18 3.19
N LEU A 234 6.94 16.06 3.57
CA LEU A 234 6.70 15.36 4.84
C LEU A 234 7.71 15.73 5.94
N THR A 235 8.61 16.70 5.67
CA THR A 235 9.68 17.11 6.60
C THR A 235 9.22 18.08 7.69
N ALA A 236 7.96 18.52 7.61
CA ALA A 236 7.40 19.48 8.55
C ALA A 236 7.37 18.91 9.99
N ASN A 237 7.94 19.67 10.91
CA ASN A 237 7.79 19.39 12.34
C ASN A 237 6.43 19.89 12.82
N ILE A 238 5.53 18.96 13.14
CA ILE A 238 4.16 19.26 13.58
C ILE A 238 4.16 19.14 15.10
N ALA A 239 4.23 20.27 15.80
CA ALA A 239 4.15 20.26 17.25
C ALA A 239 2.69 20.00 17.69
N PRO A 240 2.43 19.01 18.56
CA PRO A 240 1.09 18.82 19.10
C PRO A 240 0.70 20.04 19.96
N GLY A 241 -0.37 20.71 19.54
CA GLY A 241 -0.93 21.87 20.24
C GLY A 241 -1.70 21.49 21.51
N GLY A 242 -2.31 22.49 22.17
CA GLY A 242 -3.02 22.34 23.46
C GLY A 242 -4.18 21.33 23.47
N GLY A 243 -4.83 21.12 24.62
CA GLY A 243 -5.80 20.03 24.82
C GLY A 243 -7.17 20.19 24.13
N ASP A 244 -7.37 21.22 23.31
CA ASP A 244 -8.64 21.53 22.66
C ASP A 244 -8.80 20.85 21.28
N GLU A 245 -9.88 21.12 20.56
CA GLU A 245 -10.12 20.53 19.24
C GLU A 245 -9.03 20.87 18.21
N THR A 246 -8.38 22.03 18.34
CA THR A 246 -7.32 22.42 17.39
C THR A 246 -6.02 21.65 17.64
N GLY A 247 -5.66 21.40 18.89
CA GLY A 247 -4.52 20.53 19.19
C GLY A 247 -4.79 19.06 18.88
N GLN A 248 -6.02 18.57 19.05
CA GLN A 248 -6.41 17.24 18.57
C GLN A 248 -6.27 17.11 17.04
N LEU A 249 -6.66 18.14 16.29
CA LEU A 249 -6.45 18.19 14.84
C LEU A 249 -4.95 18.16 14.49
N MET A 250 -4.12 18.95 15.18
CA MET A 250 -2.67 18.96 14.96
C MET A 250 -2.02 17.61 15.26
N ALA A 251 -2.40 16.96 16.37
CA ALA A 251 -1.91 15.63 16.71
C ALA A 251 -2.33 14.56 15.67
N ALA A 252 -3.55 14.66 15.13
CA ALA A 252 -4.01 13.78 14.05
C ALA A 252 -3.22 14.00 12.75
N LEU A 253 -2.89 15.26 12.41
CA LEU A 253 -2.03 15.59 11.28
C LEU A 253 -0.59 15.10 11.46
N GLU A 254 -0.05 15.19 12.67
CA GLU A 254 1.27 14.64 13.02
C GLU A 254 1.31 13.12 12.79
N LEU A 255 0.32 12.40 13.31
CA LEU A 255 0.19 10.96 13.13
C LEU A 255 0.04 10.57 11.65
N MET A 256 -0.76 11.32 10.89
CA MET A 256 -0.93 11.13 9.44
C MET A 256 0.40 11.34 8.71
N ASN A 257 1.14 12.42 9.02
CA ASN A 257 2.43 12.72 8.41
C ASN A 257 3.46 11.61 8.72
N ALA A 258 3.54 11.16 9.97
CA ALA A 258 4.42 10.07 10.38
C ALA A 258 4.09 8.75 9.68
N SER A 259 2.80 8.43 9.52
CA SER A 259 2.36 7.23 8.81
C SER A 259 2.71 7.30 7.32
N LEU A 260 2.48 8.46 6.67
CA LEU A 260 2.87 8.68 5.28
C LEU A 260 4.39 8.58 5.10
N LEU A 261 5.18 9.18 5.99
CA LEU A 261 6.64 9.10 5.97
C LEU A 261 7.12 7.65 6.02
N ARG A 262 6.53 6.85 6.92
CA ARG A 262 6.83 5.41 7.02
C ARG A 262 6.46 4.65 5.75
N VAL A 263 5.25 4.84 5.21
CA VAL A 263 4.81 4.16 3.98
C VAL A 263 5.68 4.53 2.77
N VAL A 264 5.94 5.82 2.57
CA VAL A 264 6.82 6.33 1.50
C VAL A 264 8.24 5.76 1.66
N GLY A 265 8.77 5.71 2.88
CA GLY A 265 10.06 5.10 3.19
C GLY A 265 10.13 3.60 2.89
N GLU A 266 9.11 2.84 3.32
CA GLU A 266 8.98 1.40 3.03
C GLU A 266 8.88 1.15 1.52
N VAL A 267 8.09 1.94 0.79
CA VAL A 267 7.97 1.81 -0.68
C VAL A 267 9.30 2.13 -1.36
N ARG A 268 9.99 3.21 -0.99
CA ARG A 268 11.30 3.57 -1.57
C ARG A 268 12.35 2.49 -1.33
N SER A 269 12.42 1.95 -0.12
CA SER A 269 13.32 0.83 0.20
C SER A 269 12.94 -0.44 -0.57
N GLY A 270 11.64 -0.71 -0.72
CA GLY A 270 11.13 -1.84 -1.50
C GLY A 270 11.47 -1.71 -2.98
N THR A 271 11.30 -0.53 -3.57
CA THR A 271 11.64 -0.30 -4.99
C THR A 271 13.12 -0.44 -5.27
N ASP A 272 14.00 0.04 -4.37
CA ASP A 272 15.45 -0.12 -4.50
C ASP A 272 15.85 -1.60 -4.42
N THR A 273 15.19 -2.37 -3.53
CA THR A 273 15.39 -3.82 -3.41
C THR A 273 14.97 -4.54 -4.68
N ILE A 274 13.79 -4.22 -5.24
CA ILE A 274 13.31 -4.82 -6.49
C ILE A 274 14.22 -4.43 -7.66
N ALA A 275 14.69 -3.18 -7.74
CA ALA A 275 15.61 -2.74 -8.78
C ALA A 275 16.93 -3.53 -8.74
N THR A 276 17.48 -3.73 -7.54
CA THR A 276 18.69 -4.53 -7.33
C THR A 276 18.46 -6.00 -7.72
N ALA A 277 17.39 -6.61 -7.22
CA ALA A 277 17.05 -8.00 -7.55
C ALA A 277 16.79 -8.21 -9.05
N SER A 278 16.15 -7.25 -9.73
CA SER A 278 15.90 -7.32 -11.17
C SER A 278 17.20 -7.22 -11.97
N ALA A 279 18.15 -6.39 -11.52
CA ALA A 279 19.49 -6.31 -12.13
C ALA A 279 20.28 -7.61 -11.95
N GLU A 280 20.19 -8.24 -10.77
CA GLU A 280 20.78 -9.56 -10.52
C GLU A 280 20.15 -10.65 -11.41
N ILE A 281 18.82 -10.66 -11.56
CA ILE A 281 18.12 -11.58 -12.48
C ILE A 281 18.58 -11.34 -13.92
N ALA A 282 18.66 -10.09 -14.37
CA ALA A 282 19.13 -9.77 -15.72
C ALA A 282 20.56 -10.26 -15.96
N SER A 283 21.47 -10.06 -15.00
CA SER A 283 22.83 -10.60 -15.07
C SER A 283 22.85 -12.13 -15.07
N GLY A 284 22.01 -12.78 -14.26
CA GLY A 284 21.88 -14.23 -14.21
C GLY A 284 21.32 -14.82 -15.51
N ASN A 285 20.39 -14.12 -16.17
CA ASN A 285 19.86 -14.51 -17.47
C ASN A 285 20.90 -14.38 -18.58
N LEU A 286 21.77 -13.38 -18.54
CA LEU A 286 22.90 -13.27 -19.48
C LEU A 286 23.87 -14.46 -19.34
N ASP A 287 24.20 -14.85 -18.11
CA ASP A 287 25.02 -16.05 -17.85
C ASP A 287 24.32 -17.32 -18.34
N LEU A 288 23.02 -17.47 -18.04
CA LEU A 288 22.23 -18.61 -18.49
C LEU A 288 22.12 -18.67 -20.02
N SER A 289 21.98 -17.52 -20.69
CA SER A 289 22.00 -17.42 -22.16
C SER A 289 23.32 -17.96 -22.71
N SER A 290 24.45 -17.47 -22.20
CA SER A 290 25.78 -17.90 -22.64
C SER A 290 25.98 -19.41 -22.45
N ARG A 291 25.53 -19.96 -21.32
CA ARG A 291 25.61 -21.40 -21.05
C ARG A 291 24.67 -22.22 -21.93
N THR A 292 23.51 -21.66 -22.28
CA THR A 292 22.55 -22.32 -23.19
C THR A 292 23.10 -22.34 -24.61
N GLU A 293 23.76 -21.29 -25.06
CA GLU A 293 24.48 -21.25 -26.35
C GLU A 293 25.66 -22.24 -26.39
N GLU A 294 26.47 -22.30 -25.33
CA GLU A 294 27.57 -23.27 -25.22
C GLU A 294 27.04 -24.72 -25.20
N GLN A 295 25.93 -24.96 -24.50
CA GLN A 295 25.26 -26.25 -24.47
C GLN A 295 24.70 -26.63 -25.85
N ALA A 296 24.09 -25.70 -26.58
CA ALA A 296 23.62 -25.91 -27.94
C ALA A 296 24.78 -26.31 -28.87
N SER A 297 25.91 -25.58 -28.81
CA SER A 297 27.10 -25.93 -29.57
C SER A 297 27.65 -27.31 -29.22
N SER A 298 27.67 -27.67 -27.93
CA SER A 298 28.13 -28.98 -27.47
C SER A 298 27.20 -30.12 -27.92
N LEU A 299 25.88 -29.86 -27.96
CA LEU A 299 24.89 -30.80 -28.47
C LEU A 299 25.03 -31.00 -29.98
N GLU A 300 25.32 -29.95 -30.74
CA GLU A 300 25.57 -30.05 -32.19
C GLU A 300 26.81 -30.92 -32.50
N GLU A 301 27.90 -30.71 -31.77
CA GLU A 301 29.11 -31.55 -31.90
C GLU A 301 28.85 -33.00 -31.48
N THR A 302 28.09 -33.21 -30.39
CA THR A 302 27.68 -34.55 -29.94
C THR A 302 26.81 -35.24 -30.98
N ALA A 303 25.83 -34.53 -31.56
CA ALA A 303 24.97 -35.08 -32.60
C ALA A 303 25.78 -35.50 -33.84
N SER A 304 26.72 -34.67 -34.29
CA SER A 304 27.63 -35.02 -35.40
C SER A 304 28.48 -36.25 -35.07
N ALA A 305 29.04 -36.33 -33.86
CA ALA A 305 29.81 -37.50 -33.42
C ALA A 305 28.94 -38.77 -33.36
N MET A 306 27.68 -38.64 -32.95
CA MET A 306 26.73 -39.76 -32.93
C MET A 306 26.37 -40.23 -34.34
N GLU A 307 26.25 -39.35 -35.32
CA GLU A 307 26.05 -39.74 -36.73
C GLU A 307 27.26 -40.52 -37.27
N GLU A 308 28.48 -40.05 -36.98
CA GLU A 308 29.71 -40.74 -37.38
C GLU A 308 29.86 -42.10 -36.70
N LEU A 309 29.54 -42.19 -35.40
CA LEU A 309 29.51 -43.46 -34.66
C LEU A 309 28.46 -44.42 -35.23
N THR A 310 27.26 -43.93 -35.54
CA THR A 310 26.19 -44.74 -36.15
C THR A 310 26.66 -45.33 -37.48
N SER A 311 27.28 -44.49 -38.32
CA SER A 311 27.85 -44.91 -39.60
C SER A 311 28.93 -45.98 -39.43
N THR A 312 29.85 -45.78 -38.49
CA THR A 312 30.97 -46.70 -38.23
C THR A 312 30.48 -48.04 -37.67
N VAL A 313 29.52 -48.05 -36.75
CA VAL A 313 28.93 -49.29 -36.20
C VAL A 313 28.18 -50.06 -37.28
N LYS A 314 27.43 -49.36 -38.15
CA LYS A 314 26.76 -49.99 -39.30
C LYS A 314 27.78 -50.62 -40.26
N GLN A 315 28.86 -49.90 -40.59
CA GLN A 315 29.94 -50.43 -41.42
C GLN A 315 30.63 -51.64 -40.77
N ASN A 316 30.83 -51.65 -39.45
CA ASN A 316 31.38 -52.79 -38.72
C ASN A 316 30.45 -54.02 -38.77
N ALA A 317 29.14 -53.81 -38.64
CA ALA A 317 28.16 -54.89 -38.77
C ALA A 317 28.17 -55.51 -40.18
N ASP A 318 28.24 -54.68 -41.23
CA ASP A 318 28.30 -55.16 -42.62
C ASP A 318 29.65 -55.85 -42.93
N ASN A 319 30.77 -55.29 -42.47
CA ASN A 319 32.08 -55.92 -42.57
C ASN A 319 32.12 -57.27 -41.86
N SER A 320 31.49 -57.39 -40.70
CA SER A 320 31.40 -58.64 -39.95
C SER A 320 30.57 -59.68 -40.71
N ARG A 321 29.45 -59.29 -41.33
CA ARG A 321 28.69 -60.19 -42.21
C ARG A 321 29.53 -60.69 -43.39
N HIS A 322 30.28 -59.79 -44.04
CA HIS A 322 31.19 -60.15 -45.13
C HIS A 322 32.30 -61.10 -44.66
N ALA A 323 32.93 -60.81 -43.51
CA ALA A 323 33.96 -61.67 -42.92
C ALA A 323 33.42 -63.07 -42.57
N LYS A 324 32.16 -63.15 -42.08
CA LYS A 324 31.49 -64.43 -41.79
C LYS A 324 31.30 -65.27 -43.05
N GLN A 325 30.88 -64.65 -44.15
CA GLN A 325 30.73 -65.33 -45.44
C GLN A 325 32.08 -65.83 -45.97
N LEU A 326 33.13 -65.00 -45.91
CA LEU A 326 34.49 -65.38 -46.30
C LEU A 326 35.02 -66.54 -45.46
N ALA A 327 34.83 -66.50 -44.14
CA ALA A 327 35.23 -67.58 -43.24
C ALA A 327 34.46 -68.88 -43.57
N GLN A 328 33.15 -68.81 -43.83
CA GLN A 328 32.39 -69.98 -44.24
C GLN A 328 32.92 -70.58 -45.54
N SER A 329 33.14 -69.76 -46.57
CA SER A 329 33.71 -70.22 -47.84
C SER A 329 35.10 -70.83 -47.68
N ALA A 330 35.96 -70.23 -46.84
CA ALA A 330 37.28 -70.79 -46.54
C ALA A 330 37.18 -72.14 -45.82
N SER A 331 36.22 -72.30 -44.90
CA SER A 331 35.95 -73.57 -44.21
C SER A 331 35.47 -74.64 -45.19
N ASP A 332 34.60 -74.29 -46.13
CA ASP A 332 34.09 -75.22 -47.15
C ASP A 332 35.23 -75.70 -48.06
N ILE A 333 36.06 -74.78 -48.55
CA ILE A 333 37.24 -75.08 -49.37
C ILE A 333 38.23 -75.99 -48.61
N ALA A 334 38.55 -75.65 -47.36
CA ALA A 334 39.46 -76.46 -46.54
C ALA A 334 38.89 -77.86 -46.27
N GLY A 335 37.57 -77.98 -46.07
CA GLY A 335 36.88 -79.26 -45.95
C GLY A 335 36.97 -80.10 -47.22
N ASP A 336 36.81 -79.51 -48.39
CA ASP A 336 36.95 -80.20 -49.68
C ASP A 336 38.41 -80.59 -49.96
N CYS A 337 39.38 -79.73 -49.65
CA CYS A 337 40.80 -80.08 -49.70
C CYS A 337 41.12 -81.27 -48.78
N GLY A 338 40.53 -81.31 -47.58
CA GLY A 338 40.65 -82.44 -46.67
C GLY A 338 40.18 -83.77 -47.27
N LYS A 339 39.06 -83.77 -48.02
CA LYS A 339 38.56 -84.96 -48.72
C LYS A 339 39.54 -85.43 -49.80
N VAL A 340 40.03 -84.53 -50.64
CA VAL A 340 41.00 -84.84 -51.70
C VAL A 340 42.29 -85.41 -51.12
N VAL A 341 42.79 -84.83 -50.03
CA VAL A 341 43.97 -85.35 -49.31
C VAL A 341 43.71 -86.76 -48.77
N GLY A 342 42.50 -87.02 -48.25
CA GLY A 342 42.07 -88.37 -47.84
C GLY A 342 42.12 -89.39 -48.98
N GLU A 343 41.61 -89.03 -50.16
CA GLU A 343 41.67 -89.89 -51.36
C GLU A 343 43.11 -90.18 -51.81
N VAL A 344 44.01 -89.19 -51.72
CA VAL A 344 45.43 -89.36 -52.02
C VAL A 344 46.09 -90.34 -51.05
N ILE A 345 45.78 -90.27 -49.74
CA ILE A 345 46.28 -91.24 -48.74
C ILE A 345 45.85 -92.65 -49.10
N THR A 346 44.56 -92.87 -49.40
CA THR A 346 44.04 -94.18 -49.80
C THR A 346 44.73 -94.71 -51.07
N THR A 347 45.02 -93.83 -52.02
CA THR A 347 45.76 -94.18 -53.24
C THR A 347 47.21 -94.58 -52.93
N MET A 348 47.90 -93.83 -52.07
CA MET A 348 49.27 -94.14 -51.65
C MET A 348 49.35 -95.45 -50.85
N GLU A 349 48.38 -95.75 -49.99
CA GLU A 349 48.26 -97.03 -49.30
C GLU A 349 48.07 -98.20 -50.29
N SER A 350 47.24 -98.00 -51.32
CA SER A 350 47.03 -98.98 -52.38
C SER A 350 48.28 -99.22 -53.22
N ILE A 351 49.05 -98.16 -53.53
CA ILE A 351 50.35 -98.26 -54.22
C ILE A 351 51.37 -98.98 -53.34
N SER A 352 51.43 -98.66 -52.04
CA SER A 352 52.33 -99.31 -51.07
C SER A 352 52.02 -100.81 -50.97
N SER A 353 50.74 -101.18 -50.85
CA SER A 353 50.29 -102.58 -50.84
C SER A 353 50.65 -103.31 -52.14
N SER A 354 50.42 -102.68 -53.29
CA SER A 354 50.76 -103.25 -54.60
C SER A 354 52.27 -103.44 -54.78
N SER A 355 53.07 -102.49 -54.30
CA SER A 355 54.53 -102.56 -54.36
C SER A 355 55.07 -103.70 -53.50
N ARG A 356 54.53 -103.92 -52.29
CA ARG A 356 54.88 -105.09 -51.45
C ARG A 356 54.58 -106.42 -52.15
N LYS A 357 53.41 -106.54 -52.79
CA LYS A 357 53.07 -107.74 -53.59
C LYS A 357 54.06 -107.96 -54.73
N ILE A 358 54.56 -106.90 -55.37
CA ILE A 358 55.62 -107.01 -56.39
C ILE A 358 56.91 -107.54 -55.76
N VAL A 359 57.33 -107.05 -54.59
CA VAL A 359 58.51 -107.59 -53.88
C VAL A 359 58.38 -109.09 -53.61
N ASP A 360 57.19 -109.55 -53.20
CA ASP A 360 56.92 -110.98 -52.98
C ASP A 360 57.05 -111.79 -54.28
N ILE A 361 56.47 -111.29 -55.39
CA ILE A 361 56.58 -111.93 -56.72
C ILE A 361 58.03 -111.98 -57.21
N ILE A 362 58.77 -110.89 -57.05
CA ILE A 362 60.19 -110.82 -57.43
C ILE A 362 61.03 -111.78 -56.61
N SER A 363 60.70 -111.96 -55.32
CA SER A 363 61.35 -112.97 -54.46
C SER A 363 61.09 -114.39 -54.94
N VAL A 364 59.88 -114.68 -55.45
CA VAL A 364 59.56 -115.97 -56.10
C VAL A 364 60.33 -116.13 -57.41
N ILE A 365 60.43 -115.09 -58.24
CA ILE A 365 61.19 -115.11 -59.51
C ILE A 365 62.69 -115.35 -59.26
N ASP A 366 63.28 -114.70 -58.26
CA ASP A 366 64.67 -114.96 -57.85
C ASP A 366 64.84 -116.41 -57.36
N GLY A 367 63.87 -116.93 -56.60
CA GLY A 367 63.80 -118.35 -56.24
C GLY A 367 63.74 -119.31 -57.44
N ILE A 368 62.93 -118.99 -58.46
CA ILE A 368 62.83 -119.76 -59.71
C ILE A 368 64.15 -119.67 -60.50
N ALA A 369 64.76 -118.49 -60.58
CA ALA A 369 66.05 -118.31 -61.23
C ALA A 369 67.15 -119.14 -60.54
N PHE A 370 67.17 -119.16 -59.20
CA PHE A 370 68.07 -120.02 -58.43
C PHE A 370 67.82 -121.51 -58.70
N GLN A 371 66.55 -121.96 -58.67
CA GLN A 371 66.20 -123.34 -59.01
C GLN A 371 66.62 -123.70 -60.45
N THR A 372 66.40 -122.81 -61.41
CA THR A 372 66.76 -122.99 -62.82
C THR A 372 68.27 -123.08 -62.98
N ASN A 373 69.04 -122.27 -62.23
CA ASN A 373 70.51 -122.34 -62.21
C ASN A 373 71.02 -123.71 -61.70
N ILE A 374 70.39 -124.26 -60.66
CA ILE A 374 70.72 -125.59 -60.12
C ILE A 374 70.34 -126.70 -61.10
N LEU A 375 69.16 -126.63 -61.74
CA LEU A 375 68.74 -127.57 -62.78
C LEU A 375 69.69 -127.54 -64.00
N ALA A 376 70.08 -126.34 -64.44
CA ALA A 376 71.01 -126.15 -65.55
C ALA A 376 72.41 -126.69 -65.22
N LEU A 377 72.88 -126.51 -63.98
CA LEU A 377 74.13 -127.10 -63.50
C LEU A 377 74.06 -128.64 -63.51
N ASN A 378 72.97 -129.21 -62.99
CA ASN A 378 72.77 -130.67 -63.01
C ASN A 378 72.74 -131.21 -64.45
N ALA A 379 72.06 -130.51 -65.38
CA ALA A 379 72.03 -130.87 -66.79
C ALA A 379 73.40 -130.74 -67.47
N ALA A 380 74.20 -129.71 -67.14
CA ALA A 380 75.57 -129.55 -67.65
C ALA A 380 76.50 -130.68 -67.16
N VAL A 381 76.34 -131.11 -65.90
CA VAL A 381 77.07 -132.25 -65.33
C VAL A 381 76.71 -133.56 -66.04
N GLU A 382 75.43 -133.84 -66.27
CA GLU A 382 75.00 -135.06 -66.95
C GLU A 382 75.37 -135.05 -68.44
N ALA A 383 75.37 -133.89 -69.09
CA ALA A 383 75.86 -133.72 -70.46
C ALA A 383 77.37 -133.96 -70.58
N ALA A 384 78.17 -133.53 -69.59
CA ALA A 384 79.60 -133.85 -69.53
C ALA A 384 79.86 -135.36 -69.33
N ARG A 385 78.94 -136.05 -68.64
CA ARG A 385 78.98 -137.50 -68.39
C ARG A 385 78.70 -138.34 -69.65
N ALA A 386 77.92 -137.80 -70.60
CA ALA A 386 77.59 -138.44 -71.87
C ALA A 386 78.67 -138.29 -72.98
N GLY A 387 79.79 -137.61 -72.69
CA GLY A 387 80.92 -137.47 -73.61
C GLY A 387 80.58 -136.73 -74.92
N GLU A 388 81.11 -137.19 -76.06
CA GLU A 388 80.93 -136.52 -77.37
C GLU A 388 79.46 -136.41 -77.82
N GLN A 389 78.58 -137.32 -77.37
CA GLN A 389 77.14 -137.27 -77.69
C GLN A 389 76.38 -136.18 -76.91
N GLY A 390 76.96 -135.67 -75.81
CA GLY A 390 76.35 -134.67 -74.92
C GLY A 390 76.70 -133.22 -75.24
N ARG A 391 77.60 -132.94 -76.20
CA ARG A 391 78.10 -131.57 -76.48
C ARG A 391 76.99 -130.56 -76.78
N GLY A 392 75.97 -130.95 -77.56
CA GLY A 392 74.83 -130.08 -77.84
C GLY A 392 74.02 -129.74 -76.59
N PHE A 393 73.80 -130.72 -75.70
CA PHE A 393 73.11 -130.51 -74.43
C PHE A 393 73.92 -129.68 -73.42
N ALA A 394 75.25 -129.84 -73.38
CA ALA A 394 76.11 -129.05 -72.51
C ALA A 394 76.09 -127.55 -72.86
N VAL A 395 76.02 -127.22 -74.15
CA VAL A 395 75.88 -125.82 -74.62
C VAL A 395 74.52 -125.26 -74.20
N VAL A 396 73.43 -126.01 -74.40
CA VAL A 396 72.09 -125.58 -73.96
C VAL A 396 72.04 -125.41 -72.44
N ALA A 397 72.61 -126.33 -71.66
CA ALA A 397 72.65 -126.22 -70.21
C ALA A 397 73.46 -124.99 -69.74
N THR A 398 74.56 -124.66 -70.41
CA THR A 398 75.34 -123.45 -70.12
C THR A 398 74.54 -122.18 -70.47
N GLU A 399 73.80 -122.18 -71.58
CA GLU A 399 72.96 -121.05 -71.98
C GLU A 399 71.78 -120.84 -71.01
N VAL A 400 71.13 -121.93 -70.58
CA VAL A 400 70.06 -121.88 -69.55
C VAL A 400 70.61 -121.38 -68.21
N ARG A 401 71.84 -121.78 -67.85
CA ARG A 401 72.52 -121.30 -66.64
C ARG A 401 72.84 -119.81 -66.71
N ASN A 402 73.33 -119.33 -67.84
CA ASN A 402 73.56 -117.90 -68.08
C ASN A 402 72.25 -117.11 -68.05
N LEU A 403 71.17 -117.65 -68.64
CA LEU A 403 69.85 -117.04 -68.58
C LEU A 403 69.32 -116.96 -67.13
N ALA A 404 69.51 -118.01 -66.33
CA ALA A 404 69.16 -118.03 -64.92
C ALA A 404 69.93 -116.97 -64.11
N HIS A 405 71.24 -116.83 -64.33
CA HIS A 405 72.04 -115.76 -63.72
C HIS A 405 71.58 -114.36 -64.12
N ARG A 406 71.24 -114.16 -65.40
CA ARG A 406 70.68 -112.89 -65.89
C ARG A 406 69.32 -112.59 -65.27
N SER A 407 68.45 -113.61 -65.13
CA SER A 407 67.15 -113.47 -64.47
C SER A 407 67.27 -113.14 -62.98
N ALA A 408 68.21 -113.76 -62.25
CA ALA A 408 68.46 -113.44 -60.84
C ALA A 408 69.02 -112.02 -60.67
N ALA A 409 69.94 -111.60 -61.53
CA ALA A 409 70.48 -110.24 -61.52
C ALA A 409 69.38 -109.19 -61.80
N ALA A 410 68.53 -109.42 -62.81
CA ALA A 410 67.40 -108.55 -63.13
C ALA A 410 66.35 -108.53 -62.02
N ALA A 411 66.04 -109.69 -61.40
CA ALA A 411 65.14 -109.76 -60.26
C ALA A 411 65.66 -108.95 -59.07
N LYS A 412 66.97 -109.03 -58.78
CA LYS A 412 67.60 -108.24 -57.71
C LYS A 412 67.57 -106.73 -58.01
N GLU A 413 67.79 -106.33 -59.24
CA GLU A 413 67.72 -104.92 -59.67
C GLU A 413 66.29 -104.36 -59.57
N ILE A 414 65.29 -105.12 -60.01
CA ILE A 414 63.87 -104.76 -59.84
C ILE A 414 63.51 -104.69 -58.35
N LYS A 415 64.00 -105.62 -57.52
CA LYS A 415 63.75 -105.59 -56.07
C LYS A 415 64.23 -104.30 -55.44
N ILE A 416 65.45 -103.86 -55.76
CA ILE A 416 66.01 -102.59 -55.25
C ILE A 416 65.13 -101.41 -55.69
N LEU A 417 64.75 -101.32 -56.96
CA LEU A 417 63.88 -100.24 -57.46
C LEU A 417 62.50 -100.21 -56.79
N ILE A 418 61.93 -101.37 -56.50
CA ILE A 418 60.64 -101.47 -55.82
C ILE A 418 60.77 -101.16 -54.32
N ASP A 419 61.84 -101.60 -53.66
CA ASP A 419 62.14 -101.23 -52.26
C ASP A 419 62.30 -99.70 -52.14
N ASP A 420 63.04 -99.06 -53.05
CA ASP A 420 63.16 -97.61 -53.12
C ASP A 420 61.80 -96.93 -53.35
N SER A 421 60.97 -97.49 -54.23
CA SER A 421 59.60 -97.00 -54.47
C SER A 421 58.71 -97.11 -53.22
N VAL A 422 58.84 -98.18 -52.43
CA VAL A 422 58.11 -98.37 -51.17
C VAL A 422 58.54 -97.30 -50.14
N VAL A 423 59.83 -97.01 -50.04
CA VAL A 423 60.36 -95.97 -49.16
C VAL A 423 59.83 -94.59 -49.58
N GLN A 424 59.86 -94.28 -50.88
CA GLN A 424 59.41 -92.99 -51.40
C GLN A 424 57.90 -92.80 -51.28
N VAL A 425 57.09 -93.84 -51.50
CA VAL A 425 55.65 -93.83 -51.22
C VAL A 425 55.39 -93.67 -49.73
N GLY A 426 56.15 -94.33 -48.85
CA GLY A 426 56.03 -94.16 -47.40
C GLY A 426 56.30 -92.73 -46.93
N SER A 427 57.34 -92.09 -47.48
CA SER A 427 57.62 -90.68 -47.23
C SER A 427 56.50 -89.78 -47.76
N GLY A 428 55.99 -90.05 -48.97
CA GLY A 428 54.85 -89.35 -49.55
C GLY A 428 53.59 -89.46 -48.70
N THR A 429 53.24 -90.66 -48.22
CA THR A 429 52.10 -90.88 -47.32
C THR A 429 52.23 -90.06 -46.04
N SER A 430 53.42 -90.01 -45.43
CA SER A 430 53.65 -89.21 -44.22
C SER A 430 53.49 -87.71 -44.46
N GLN A 431 53.99 -87.18 -45.57
CA GLN A 431 53.82 -85.77 -45.95
C GLN A 431 52.35 -85.42 -46.20
N VAL A 432 51.61 -86.30 -46.89
CA VAL A 432 50.19 -86.09 -47.17
C VAL A 432 49.34 -86.22 -45.90
N GLN A 433 49.68 -87.13 -44.98
CA GLN A 433 49.03 -87.20 -43.65
C GLN A 433 49.25 -85.91 -42.85
N GLN A 434 50.47 -85.35 -42.87
CA GLN A 434 50.76 -84.07 -42.22
C GLN A 434 49.97 -82.91 -42.87
N ALA A 435 49.84 -82.92 -44.19
CA ALA A 435 49.00 -81.96 -44.91
C ALA A 435 47.51 -82.10 -44.51
N GLY A 436 47.01 -83.33 -44.40
CA GLY A 436 45.63 -83.61 -43.95
C GLY A 436 45.36 -83.12 -42.54
N LYS A 437 46.30 -83.34 -41.61
CA LYS A 437 46.22 -82.78 -40.25
C LYS A 437 46.19 -81.25 -40.29
N SER A 438 47.06 -80.62 -41.08
CA SER A 438 47.11 -79.15 -41.21
C SER A 438 45.80 -78.57 -41.78
N MET A 439 45.13 -79.29 -42.69
CA MET A 439 43.80 -78.90 -43.19
C MET A 439 42.73 -78.99 -42.09
N SER A 440 42.76 -80.03 -41.25
CA SER A 440 41.85 -80.15 -40.10
C SER A 440 42.05 -79.00 -39.09
N ASP A 441 43.31 -78.69 -38.75
CA ASP A 441 43.66 -77.58 -37.85
C ASP A 441 43.22 -76.22 -38.44
N MET A 442 43.30 -76.07 -39.77
CA MET A 442 42.81 -74.88 -40.48
C MET A 442 41.29 -74.74 -40.40
N VAL A 443 40.51 -75.82 -40.61
CA VAL A 443 39.05 -75.82 -40.45
C VAL A 443 38.66 -75.41 -39.03
N GLU A 444 39.34 -75.94 -38.02
CA GLU A 444 39.10 -75.55 -36.62
C GLU A 444 39.41 -74.06 -36.39
N SER A 445 40.52 -73.55 -36.92
CA SER A 445 40.90 -72.14 -36.80
C SER A 445 39.91 -71.21 -37.47
N VAL A 446 39.43 -71.55 -38.68
CA VAL A 446 38.42 -70.78 -39.41
C VAL A 446 37.07 -70.80 -38.67
N ARG A 447 36.72 -71.92 -38.04
CA ARG A 447 35.53 -71.99 -37.17
C ARG A 447 35.63 -71.01 -36.00
N ARG A 448 36.78 -70.93 -35.31
CA ARG A 448 37.00 -69.95 -34.23
C ARG A 448 36.89 -68.51 -34.74
N VAL A 449 37.41 -68.21 -35.93
CA VAL A 449 37.23 -66.89 -36.56
C VAL A 449 35.74 -66.59 -36.80
N SER A 450 34.98 -67.56 -37.32
CA SER A 450 33.53 -67.40 -37.54
C SER A 450 32.76 -67.11 -36.25
N GLU A 451 33.16 -67.74 -35.14
CA GLU A 451 32.58 -67.49 -33.81
C GLU A 451 32.86 -66.05 -33.34
N VAL A 452 34.11 -65.60 -33.39
CA VAL A 452 34.49 -64.20 -33.05
C VAL A 452 33.74 -63.19 -33.92
N VAL A 453 33.62 -63.44 -35.22
CA VAL A 453 32.87 -62.55 -36.13
C VAL A 453 31.38 -62.51 -35.78
N SER A 454 30.82 -63.64 -35.30
CA SER A 454 29.44 -63.68 -34.83
C SER A 454 29.25 -62.86 -33.55
N GLU A 455 30.21 -62.90 -32.62
CA GLU A 455 30.20 -62.06 -31.42
C GLU A 455 30.32 -60.57 -31.77
N ILE A 456 31.20 -60.18 -32.70
CA ILE A 456 31.32 -58.79 -33.18
C ILE A 456 30.02 -58.31 -33.81
N THR A 457 29.34 -59.17 -34.58
CA THR A 457 28.04 -58.83 -35.19
C THR A 457 26.97 -58.58 -34.12
N ALA A 458 26.93 -59.43 -33.09
CA ALA A 458 25.99 -59.26 -31.98
C ALA A 458 26.29 -57.97 -31.18
N ALA A 459 27.56 -57.72 -30.85
CA ALA A 459 27.98 -56.51 -30.16
C ALA A 459 27.69 -55.24 -30.97
N SER A 460 27.91 -55.27 -32.30
CA SER A 460 27.61 -54.14 -33.18
C SER A 460 26.10 -53.85 -33.24
N GLN A 461 25.26 -54.89 -33.20
CA GLN A 461 23.80 -54.72 -33.14
C GLN A 461 23.36 -54.09 -31.81
N GLU A 462 23.94 -54.52 -30.70
CA GLU A 462 23.67 -53.94 -29.37
C GLU A 462 24.14 -52.48 -29.29
N GLN A 463 25.34 -52.18 -29.81
CA GLN A 463 25.84 -50.81 -29.94
C GLN A 463 24.91 -49.93 -30.78
N SER A 464 24.38 -50.45 -31.90
CA SER A 464 23.44 -49.71 -32.73
C SER A 464 22.16 -49.34 -31.97
N VAL A 465 21.64 -50.25 -31.13
CA VAL A 465 20.46 -49.98 -30.30
C VAL A 465 20.79 -48.94 -29.22
N GLY A 466 21.93 -49.09 -28.54
CA GLY A 466 22.38 -48.11 -27.53
C GLY A 466 22.61 -46.72 -28.11
N ILE A 467 23.17 -46.63 -29.33
CA ILE A 467 23.33 -45.37 -30.06
C ILE A 467 21.99 -44.73 -30.38
N GLU A 468 20.96 -45.51 -30.77
CA GLU A 468 19.62 -44.98 -31.03
C GLU A 468 18.98 -44.38 -29.77
N GLU A 469 19.17 -45.01 -28.61
CA GLU A 469 18.70 -44.47 -27.32
C GLU A 469 19.42 -43.17 -26.96
N VAL A 470 20.75 -43.12 -27.13
CA VAL A 470 21.54 -41.90 -26.90
C VAL A 470 21.10 -40.78 -27.86
N ASN A 471 20.84 -41.09 -29.13
CA ASN A 471 20.34 -40.12 -30.10
C ASN A 471 18.99 -39.51 -29.65
N ARG A 472 18.05 -40.35 -29.18
CA ARG A 472 16.77 -39.86 -28.61
C ARG A 472 16.99 -38.94 -27.41
N ALA A 473 17.94 -39.27 -26.53
CA ALA A 473 18.29 -38.42 -25.39
C ALA A 473 18.89 -37.07 -25.84
N VAL A 474 19.74 -37.05 -26.86
CA VAL A 474 20.30 -35.82 -27.46
C VAL A 474 19.21 -34.95 -28.05
N ILE A 475 18.25 -35.51 -28.80
CA ILE A 475 17.10 -34.76 -29.34
C ILE A 475 16.27 -34.14 -28.21
N GLN A 476 16.04 -34.87 -27.12
CA GLN A 476 15.32 -34.34 -25.97
C GLN A 476 16.09 -33.22 -25.26
N MET A 477 17.42 -33.34 -25.15
CA MET A 477 18.27 -32.28 -24.59
C MET A 477 18.26 -31.03 -25.47
N ASP A 478 18.26 -31.17 -26.81
CA ASP A 478 18.10 -30.05 -27.73
C ASP A 478 16.77 -29.33 -27.53
N GLN A 479 15.66 -30.06 -27.42
CA GLN A 479 14.35 -29.47 -27.14
C GLN A 479 14.34 -28.66 -25.82
N VAL A 480 14.95 -29.19 -24.76
CA VAL A 480 15.07 -28.47 -23.48
C VAL A 480 15.98 -27.25 -23.61
N THR A 481 17.06 -27.35 -24.40
CA THR A 481 17.99 -26.23 -24.65
C THR A 481 17.28 -25.09 -25.38
N GLN A 482 16.46 -25.39 -26.39
CA GLN A 482 15.62 -24.39 -27.07
C GLN A 482 14.57 -23.78 -26.13
N GLN A 483 13.95 -24.59 -25.27
CA GLN A 483 13.00 -24.10 -24.28
C GLN A 483 13.68 -23.19 -23.24
N ASN A 484 14.91 -23.52 -22.83
CA ASN A 484 15.71 -22.67 -21.95
C ASN A 484 16.03 -21.33 -22.62
N ALA A 485 16.37 -21.32 -23.91
CA ALA A 485 16.61 -20.08 -24.66
C ALA A 485 15.37 -19.18 -24.66
N ALA A 486 14.19 -19.75 -24.94
CA ALA A 486 12.92 -19.02 -24.87
C ALA A 486 12.62 -18.48 -23.45
N LEU A 487 12.85 -19.30 -22.41
CA LEU A 487 12.67 -18.90 -21.02
C LEU A 487 13.64 -17.79 -20.60
N VAL A 488 14.87 -17.80 -21.11
CA VAL A 488 15.86 -16.75 -20.88
C VAL A 488 15.38 -15.42 -21.49
N GLU A 489 14.84 -15.42 -22.70
CA GLU A 489 14.26 -14.22 -23.32
C GLU A 489 13.06 -13.69 -22.52
N GLU A 490 12.13 -14.56 -22.13
CA GLU A 490 10.96 -14.20 -21.32
C GLU A 490 11.38 -13.63 -19.96
N ALA A 491 12.34 -14.27 -19.29
CA ALA A 491 12.84 -13.83 -18.00
C ALA A 491 13.60 -12.50 -18.10
N ALA A 492 14.35 -12.27 -19.19
CA ALA A 492 15.03 -11.01 -19.44
C ALA A 492 14.02 -9.87 -19.67
N ALA A 493 12.97 -10.12 -20.44
CA ALA A 493 11.88 -9.16 -20.64
C ALA A 493 11.15 -8.85 -19.33
N ALA A 494 10.86 -9.87 -18.51
CA ALA A 494 10.23 -9.69 -17.20
C ALA A 494 11.12 -8.88 -16.24
N ALA A 495 12.42 -9.16 -16.19
CA ALA A 495 13.38 -8.41 -15.36
C ALA A 495 13.46 -6.94 -15.80
N ALA A 496 13.49 -6.67 -17.10
CA ALA A 496 13.47 -5.30 -17.64
C ALA A 496 12.18 -4.56 -17.27
N ALA A 497 11.02 -5.21 -17.41
CA ALA A 497 9.74 -4.63 -17.02
C ALA A 497 9.66 -4.35 -15.51
N MET A 498 10.20 -5.25 -14.66
CA MET A 498 10.29 -5.02 -13.22
C MET A 498 11.20 -3.83 -12.89
N GLN A 499 12.33 -3.68 -13.58
CA GLN A 499 13.24 -2.55 -13.39
C GLN A 499 12.57 -1.22 -13.79
N GLU A 500 11.85 -1.19 -14.92
CA GLU A 500 11.06 -0.03 -15.35
C GLU A 500 9.95 0.30 -14.34
N GLN A 501 9.21 -0.69 -13.86
CA GLN A 501 8.13 -0.50 -12.89
C GLN A 501 8.66 0.03 -11.55
N SER A 502 9.80 -0.49 -11.09
CA SER A 502 10.48 0.01 -9.89
C SER A 502 10.99 1.44 -10.06
N ALA A 503 11.55 1.78 -11.24
CA ALA A 503 11.97 3.15 -11.53
C ALA A 503 10.76 4.12 -11.56
N ASN A 504 9.64 3.70 -12.14
CA ASN A 504 8.40 4.46 -12.14
C ASN A 504 7.85 4.66 -10.73
N LEU A 505 7.80 3.61 -9.90
CA LEU A 505 7.39 3.71 -8.50
C LEU A 505 8.32 4.64 -7.71
N ALA A 506 9.64 4.51 -7.88
CA ALA A 506 10.61 5.39 -7.26
C ALA A 506 10.39 6.86 -7.69
N ALA A 507 10.10 7.11 -8.98
CA ALA A 507 9.81 8.45 -9.49
C ALA A 507 8.52 9.03 -8.89
N VAL A 508 7.43 8.25 -8.80
CA VAL A 508 6.18 8.68 -8.17
C VAL A 508 6.38 9.03 -6.69
N VAL A 509 7.15 8.21 -5.98
CA VAL A 509 7.43 8.40 -4.55
C VAL A 509 8.46 9.50 -4.32
N SER A 510 9.32 9.82 -5.31
CA SER A 510 10.33 10.88 -5.21
C SER A 510 9.78 12.29 -5.06
N VAL A 511 8.50 12.50 -5.41
CA VAL A 511 7.79 13.76 -5.14
C VAL A 511 7.71 14.01 -3.63
N PHE A 512 7.69 12.94 -2.82
CA PHE A 512 7.69 13.04 -1.37
C PHE A 512 9.11 13.25 -0.82
N ARG A 513 9.31 14.38 -0.14
CA ARG A 513 10.54 14.67 0.59
C ARG A 513 10.53 13.98 1.95
N LEU A 514 11.42 13.02 2.08
CA LEU A 514 11.81 12.40 3.35
C LEU A 514 13.03 13.20 3.88
N ALA A 515 13.13 13.34 5.21
CA ALA A 515 14.06 14.24 5.92
C ALA A 515 15.51 14.28 5.40
#